data_AF-A0A6L8I8Z7-F1
#
_entry.id   AF-A0A6L8I8Z7-F1
#
_cell.length_a   1.000
_cell.length_b   1.000
_cell.length_c   1.000
_cell.angle_alpha   90.00
_cell.angle_beta   90.00
_cell.angle_gamma   90.00
#
_symmetry.space_group_name_H-M   'P 1'
#
loop_
_entity.id
_entity.type
_entity.pdbx_description
1 polymer ?
#
loop_
_entity_poly.entity_id
_entity_poly.type
_entity_poly.pdbx_seq_one_letter_code
_entity_poly.pdbx_strand_id
1 'polypeptide(L)'
;MRHEDRKDDMRLAWLRTVLDRMASCAREDCRIRAKARALLDLKRSRSLVSEHHAQRWKELLEMDAEDLRRALLAPGTQGRELRHAHLFAGVFPPKEQNRILRDIRKESGGGTSGPG
;
A
#
# COMPACT_ATOMS: atom_id res chain seq x y z
N MET A 1 -3.37 10.93 20.18
CA MET A 1 -3.30 10.05 19.00
C MET A 1 -2.09 9.14 19.17
N ARG A 2 -2.27 7.81 19.22
CA ARG A 2 -1.16 6.89 19.48
C ARG A 2 -0.24 6.84 18.24
N HIS A 3 1.05 6.64 18.45
CA HIS A 3 2.05 6.62 17.38
C HIS A 3 1.76 5.58 16.27
N GLU A 4 1.04 4.51 16.61
CA GLU A 4 0.62 3.48 15.66
C GLU A 4 -0.49 3.95 14.71
N ASP A 5 -1.42 4.79 15.18
CA ASP A 5 -2.50 5.32 14.35
C ASP A 5 -1.94 6.21 13.23
N ARG A 6 -0.98 7.09 13.55
CA ARG A 6 -0.28 7.92 12.55
C ARG A 6 0.47 7.10 11.49
N LYS A 7 1.03 5.95 11.89
CA LYS A 7 1.71 5.05 10.95
C LYS A 7 0.71 4.32 10.05
N ASP A 8 -0.45 3.94 10.58
CA ASP A 8 -1.52 3.34 9.79
C ASP A 8 -2.09 4.33 8.77
N ASP A 9 -2.33 5.58 9.17
CA ASP A 9 -2.80 6.66 8.28
C ASP A 9 -1.83 6.90 7.11
N MET A 10 -0.53 6.97 7.41
CA MET A 10 0.49 7.15 6.37
C MET A 10 0.55 5.96 5.41
N ARG A 11 0.40 4.73 5.90
CA ARG A 11 0.33 3.53 5.05
C ARG A 11 -0.93 3.52 4.21
N LEU A 12 -2.06 3.93 4.77
CA LEU A 12 -3.33 4.04 4.05
C LEU A 12 -3.20 5.05 2.89
N ALA A 13 -2.64 6.23 3.15
CA ALA A 13 -2.40 7.24 2.12
C ALA A 13 -1.44 6.74 1.04
N TRP A 14 -0.34 6.07 1.42
CA TRP A 14 0.58 5.45 0.48
C TRP A 14 -0.12 4.42 -0.42
N LEU A 15 -0.93 3.55 0.16
CA LEU A 15 -1.65 2.51 -0.58
C LEU A 15 -2.68 3.10 -1.53
N ARG A 16 -3.36 4.20 -1.16
CA ARG A 16 -4.22 4.94 -2.09
C ARG A 16 -3.44 5.40 -3.31
N THR A 17 -2.27 6.03 -3.15
CA THR A 17 -1.43 6.45 -4.28
C THR A 17 -0.99 5.28 -5.17
N VAL A 18 -0.65 4.13 -4.57
CA VAL A 18 -0.31 2.93 -5.34
C VAL A 18 -1.51 2.47 -6.17
N LEU A 19 -2.69 2.37 -5.55
CA LEU A 19 -3.92 1.91 -6.20
C LEU A 19 -4.39 2.87 -7.28
N ASP A 20 -4.27 4.18 -7.07
CA ASP A 20 -4.58 5.20 -8.08
C ASP A 20 -3.62 5.09 -9.27
N ARG A 21 -2.33 4.76 -9.03
CA ARG A 21 -1.39 4.48 -10.12
C ARG A 21 -1.74 3.22 -10.87
N MET A 22 -2.14 2.15 -10.19
CA MET A 22 -2.60 0.91 -10.84
C MET A 22 -3.82 1.20 -11.73
N ALA A 23 -4.79 1.99 -11.23
CA ALA A 23 -5.99 2.37 -11.98
C ALA A 23 -5.71 3.30 -13.18
N SER A 24 -4.55 3.97 -13.24
CA SER A 24 -4.24 4.93 -14.31
C SER A 24 -4.08 4.28 -15.70
N CYS A 25 -3.54 3.06 -15.77
CA CYS A 25 -3.52 2.26 -16.99
C CYS A 25 -3.07 0.80 -16.71
N ALA A 26 -3.46 -0.12 -17.61
CA ALA A 26 -3.12 -1.53 -17.52
C ALA A 26 -1.61 -1.82 -17.42
N ARG A 27 -0.77 -0.99 -18.06
CA ARG A 27 0.69 -1.13 -18.00
C ARG A 27 1.21 -0.95 -16.57
N GLU A 28 0.70 0.06 -15.85
CA GLU A 28 1.11 0.32 -14.48
C GLU A 28 0.56 -0.73 -13.52
N ASP A 29 -0.68 -1.18 -13.69
CA ASP A 29 -1.25 -2.30 -12.94
C ASP A 29 -0.38 -3.56 -13.05
N CYS A 30 -0.08 -4.01 -14.28
CA CYS A 30 0.79 -5.15 -14.54
C CYS A 30 2.17 -4.99 -13.88
N ARG A 31 2.79 -3.82 -14.02
CA ARG A 31 4.12 -3.52 -13.45
C ARG A 31 4.12 -3.60 -11.92
N ILE A 32 3.11 -3.02 -11.28
CA ILE A 32 3.00 -2.97 -9.82
C ILE A 32 2.68 -4.36 -9.26
N ARG A 33 1.76 -5.12 -9.88
CA ARG A 33 1.45 -6.51 -9.49
C ARG A 33 2.66 -7.42 -9.65
N ALA A 34 3.41 -7.32 -10.75
CA ALA A 34 4.62 -8.11 -10.95
C ALA A 34 5.66 -7.86 -9.84
N LYS A 35 5.88 -6.60 -9.45
CA LYS A 35 6.77 -6.27 -8.33
C LYS A 35 6.26 -6.79 -6.99
N ALA A 36 4.96 -6.69 -6.73
CA ALA A 36 4.35 -7.21 -5.51
C ALA A 36 4.50 -8.73 -5.40
N ARG A 37 4.29 -9.46 -6.51
CA ARG A 37 4.52 -10.92 -6.60
C ARG A 37 5.99 -11.27 -6.33
N ALA A 38 6.93 -10.58 -6.97
CA ALA A 38 8.35 -10.80 -6.74
C ALA A 38 8.77 -10.55 -5.27
N LEU A 39 8.21 -9.52 -4.63
CA LEU A 39 8.45 -9.26 -3.21
C LEU A 39 7.83 -10.35 -2.32
N LEU A 40 6.66 -10.87 -2.68
CA LEU A 40 6.03 -11.96 -1.95
C LEU A 40 6.88 -13.23 -2.01
N ASP A 41 7.36 -13.61 -3.19
CA ASP A 41 8.24 -14.77 -3.37
C ASP A 41 9.56 -14.62 -2.60
N LEU A 42 10.14 -13.41 -2.60
CA LEU A 42 11.30 -13.10 -1.78
C LEU A 42 11.02 -13.24 -0.28
N LYS A 43 9.88 -12.71 0.20
CA LYS A 43 9.50 -12.84 1.62
C LYS A 43 9.25 -14.31 2.00
N ARG A 44 8.61 -15.08 1.11
CA ARG A 44 8.31 -16.50 1.32
C ARG A 44 9.58 -17.35 1.37
N SER A 45 10.48 -17.17 0.40
CA SER A 45 11.79 -17.88 0.38
C SER A 45 12.67 -17.59 1.58
N ARG A 46 12.47 -16.45 2.24
CA ARG A 46 13.17 -16.06 3.48
C ARG A 46 12.38 -16.34 4.76
N SER A 47 11.23 -17.00 4.67
CA SER A 47 10.33 -17.27 5.81
C SER A 47 9.94 -16.02 6.60
N LEU A 48 9.87 -14.85 5.93
CA LEU A 48 9.50 -13.55 6.54
C LEU A 48 7.98 -13.34 6.59
N VAL A 49 7.21 -14.29 6.06
CA VAL A 49 5.76 -14.27 6.02
C VAL A 49 5.27 -15.71 6.22
N SER A 50 4.18 -15.90 6.96
CA SER A 50 3.57 -17.22 7.11
C SER A 50 2.96 -17.69 5.79
N GLU A 51 2.87 -19.00 5.58
CA GLU A 51 2.28 -19.56 4.35
C GLU A 51 0.81 -19.12 4.18
N HIS A 52 0.07 -19.03 5.29
CA HIS A 52 -1.31 -18.49 5.29
C HIS A 52 -1.36 -17.04 4.79
N HIS A 53 -0.49 -16.17 5.29
CA HIS A 53 -0.42 -14.78 4.80
C HIS A 53 0.05 -14.71 3.35
N ALA A 54 0.99 -15.57 2.94
CA ALA A 54 1.46 -15.61 1.56
C ALA A 54 0.34 -16.02 0.60
N GLN A 55 -0.44 -17.04 0.96
CA GLN A 55 -1.58 -17.49 0.18
C GLN A 55 -2.64 -16.40 0.08
N ARG A 56 -2.95 -15.72 1.19
CA ARG A 56 -3.90 -14.60 1.19
C ARG A 56 -3.47 -13.46 0.25
N TRP A 57 -2.17 -13.14 0.24
CA TRP A 57 -1.64 -12.14 -0.69
C TRP A 57 -1.69 -12.59 -2.15
N LYS A 58 -1.47 -13.88 -2.44
CA LYS A 58 -1.66 -14.40 -3.80
C LYS A 58 -3.09 -14.17 -4.28
N GLU A 59 -4.09 -14.56 -3.47
CA GLU A 59 -5.50 -14.34 -3.80
C GLU A 59 -5.80 -12.87 -4.10
N LEU A 60 -5.36 -11.95 -3.22
CA LEU A 60 -5.55 -10.51 -3.41
C LEU A 60 -4.91 -10.00 -4.70
N LEU A 61 -3.73 -10.50 -5.07
CA LEU A 61 -3.03 -10.09 -6.29
C LEU A 61 -3.61 -10.69 -7.57
N GLU A 62 -4.53 -11.64 -7.48
CA GLU A 62 -5.31 -12.17 -8.62
C GLU A 62 -6.70 -11.53 -8.74
N MET A 63 -7.19 -10.86 -7.69
CA MET A 63 -8.45 -10.11 -7.73
C MET A 63 -8.39 -8.93 -8.70
N ASP A 64 -9.55 -8.48 -9.18
CA ASP A 64 -9.64 -7.23 -9.93
C ASP A 64 -9.20 -6.02 -9.08
N ALA A 65 -8.94 -4.91 -9.75
CA ALA A 65 -8.39 -3.72 -9.10
C ALA A 65 -9.34 -3.09 -8.07
N GLU A 66 -10.66 -3.19 -8.26
CA GLU A 66 -11.65 -2.62 -7.35
C GLU A 66 -11.73 -3.44 -6.06
N ASP A 67 -11.76 -4.77 -6.17
CA ASP A 67 -11.81 -5.65 -5.01
C ASP A 67 -10.50 -5.66 -4.22
N LEU A 68 -9.36 -5.60 -4.90
CA LEU A 68 -8.06 -5.38 -4.25
C LEU A 68 -8.05 -4.05 -3.47
N ARG A 69 -8.58 -2.98 -4.08
CA ARG A 69 -8.70 -1.66 -3.43
C ARG A 69 -9.59 -1.75 -2.20
N ARG A 70 -10.77 -2.37 -2.29
CA ARG A 70 -11.68 -2.55 -1.16
C ARG A 70 -11.02 -3.30 -0.01
N ALA A 71 -10.31 -4.39 -0.31
CA ALA A 71 -9.64 -5.21 0.71
C ALA A 71 -8.53 -4.42 1.45
N LEU A 72 -7.69 -3.67 0.74
CA LEU A 72 -6.57 -2.93 1.34
C LEU A 72 -7.01 -1.69 2.11
N LEU A 73 -8.10 -1.05 1.68
CA LEU A 73 -8.64 0.16 2.29
C LEU A 73 -9.75 -0.12 3.32
N ALA A 74 -10.07 -1.40 3.56
CA ALA A 74 -11.09 -1.79 4.52
C ALA A 74 -10.80 -1.20 5.93
N PRO A 75 -11.82 -0.68 6.61
CA PRO A 75 -11.68 -0.29 8.01
C PRO A 75 -11.55 -1.53 8.90
N GLY A 76 -11.01 -1.34 10.11
CA GLY A 76 -10.87 -2.42 11.10
C GLY A 76 -9.61 -3.27 10.95
N THR A 77 -9.56 -4.35 11.72
CA THR A 77 -8.36 -5.16 11.94
C THR A 77 -7.84 -5.81 10.66
N GLN A 78 -8.74 -6.37 9.85
CA GLN A 78 -8.37 -7.08 8.61
C GLN A 78 -7.66 -6.17 7.62
N GLY A 79 -8.19 -4.97 7.38
CA GLY A 79 -7.53 -3.98 6.53
C GLY A 79 -6.21 -3.51 7.13
N ARG A 80 -6.17 -3.24 8.45
CA ARG A 80 -4.96 -2.79 9.16
C ARG A 80 -3.81 -3.81 9.05
N GLU A 81 -4.09 -5.10 9.18
CA GLU A 81 -3.10 -6.17 9.02
C GLU A 81 -2.50 -6.19 7.61
N LEU A 82 -3.35 -6.11 6.58
CA LEU A 82 -2.90 -6.03 5.20
C LEU A 82 -2.06 -4.77 4.94
N ARG A 83 -2.44 -3.62 5.51
CA ARG A 83 -1.65 -2.39 5.41
C ARG A 83 -0.30 -2.51 6.10
N HIS A 84 -0.21 -3.19 7.24
CA HIS A 84 1.05 -3.36 7.96
C HIS A 84 2.06 -4.22 7.19
N ALA A 85 1.59 -5.26 6.49
CA ALA A 85 2.43 -6.21 5.77
C ALA A 85 2.45 -6.00 4.24
N HIS A 86 2.10 -4.81 3.75
CA HIS A 86 1.87 -4.58 2.32
C HIS A 86 3.05 -4.96 1.41
N LEU A 87 2.73 -5.46 0.21
CA LEU A 87 3.71 -5.90 -0.79
C LEU A 87 4.15 -4.81 -1.78
N PHE A 88 3.67 -3.59 -1.59
CA PHE A 88 3.94 -2.47 -2.50
C PHE A 88 5.17 -1.63 -2.10
N ALA A 89 6.08 -2.19 -1.31
CA ALA A 89 7.35 -1.54 -1.02
C ALA A 89 8.25 -1.55 -2.27
N GLY A 90 8.82 -0.40 -2.66
CA GLY A 90 9.73 -0.30 -3.82
C GLY A 90 9.06 -0.38 -5.20
N VAL A 91 7.72 -0.26 -5.26
CA VAL A 91 7.00 -0.22 -6.54
C VAL A 91 7.34 1.03 -7.35
N PHE A 92 7.58 2.15 -6.66
CA PHE A 92 8.07 3.40 -7.21
C PHE A 92 9.60 3.53 -7.10
N PRO A 93 10.26 4.22 -8.04
CA PRO A 93 11.66 4.63 -7.88
C PRO A 93 11.87 5.51 -6.64
N PRO A 94 13.08 5.54 -6.04
CA PRO A 94 13.33 6.30 -4.80
C PRO A 94 12.96 7.79 -4.88
N LYS A 95 13.23 8.45 -6.02
CA LYS A 95 12.86 9.85 -6.23
C LYS A 95 11.35 10.08 -6.17
N GLU A 96 10.58 9.19 -6.79
CA GLU A 96 9.11 9.27 -6.83
C GLU A 96 8.52 8.90 -5.46
N GLN A 97 9.05 7.87 -4.79
CA GLN A 97 8.68 7.52 -3.43
C GLN A 97 8.87 8.69 -2.46
N ASN A 98 10.01 9.39 -2.53
CA ASN A 98 10.27 10.57 -1.70
C ASN A 98 9.31 11.72 -1.99
N ARG A 99 8.87 11.88 -3.25
CA ARG A 99 7.86 12.87 -3.62
C ARG A 99 6.50 12.50 -3.02
N ILE A 100 6.02 11.28 -3.25
CA ILE A 100 4.73 10.79 -2.73
C ILE A 100 4.68 10.91 -1.20
N LEU A 101 5.72 10.46 -0.50
CA LEU A 101 5.77 10.54 0.97
C LEU A 101 5.78 11.99 1.47
N ARG A 102 6.39 12.92 0.73
CA ARG A 102 6.37 14.36 1.07
C ARG A 102 4.97 14.94 0.89
N ASP A 103 4.29 14.58 -0.19
CA ASP A 103 2.95 15.09 -0.50
C ASP A 103 1.94 14.58 0.54
N ILE A 104 1.97 13.28 0.87
CA ILE A 104 1.16 12.68 1.95
C ILE A 104 1.39 13.40 3.29
N ARG A 105 2.65 13.72 3.63
CA ARG A 105 2.98 14.44 4.86
C ARG A 105 2.46 15.88 4.86
N LYS A 106 2.48 16.56 3.71
CA LYS A 106 1.92 17.91 3.58
C LYS A 106 0.40 17.89 3.76
N GLU A 107 -0.29 16.93 3.15
CA GLU A 107 -1.74 16.77 3.32
C GLU A 107 -2.12 16.41 4.75
N SER A 108 -1.32 15.58 5.42
CA SER A 108 -1.54 15.18 6.82
C SER A 108 -1.16 16.24 7.85
N GLY A 109 -0.25 17.16 7.51
CA GLY A 109 0.26 18.24 8.37
C GLY A 109 -0.35 19.62 8.11
N GLY A 110 -1.09 19.78 7.00
CA GLY A 110 -1.67 21.05 6.55
C GLY A 110 -3.02 21.43 7.19
N GLY A 111 -3.42 20.74 8.26
CA GLY A 111 -4.62 21.08 9.02
C GLY A 111 -4.40 22.21 10.03
N THR A 112 -3.98 23.40 9.57
CA THR A 112 -4.29 24.72 10.18
C THR A 112 -3.67 25.82 9.31
N SER A 113 -4.41 26.30 8.32
CA SER A 113 -4.29 27.68 7.83
C SER A 113 -5.64 28.10 7.28
N GLY A 114 -6.50 28.50 8.21
CA GLY A 114 -7.50 29.55 8.04
C GLY A 114 -7.70 30.20 9.42
N PRO A 115 -8.10 31.48 9.53
CA PRO A 115 -8.39 32.47 8.48
C PRO A 115 -7.54 33.76 8.61
N GLY A 116 -7.59 34.59 7.58
CA GLY A 116 -7.08 35.98 7.57
C GLY A 116 -7.61 36.69 6.35
#